data_AF-C6WBM9-F1
#
_entry.id   AF-C6WBM9-F1
#
_cell.length_a   1.000
_cell.length_b   1.000
_cell.length_c   1.000
_cell.angle_alpha   90.00
_cell.angle_beta   90.00
_cell.angle_gamma   90.00
#
_symmetry.space_group_name_H-M   'P 1'
#
loop_
_entity.id
_entity.type
_entity.pdbx_description
1 polymer ?
#
loop_
_entity_poly.entity_id
_entity_poly.type
_entity_poly.pdbx_seq_one_letter_code
_entity_poly.pdbx_strand_id
1 'polypeptide(L)' 'MANQPRTPQRAVRVPDDRWEAAGEAATTLGLDRSAWINQALAWLVGEPGARRPTRPTPPVEQPEPPAAG' A
#
# COMPACT_ATOMS: atom_id res chain seq x y z
N MET A 1 14.93 -12.86 29.87
CA MET A 1 13.75 -12.49 29.05
C MET A 1 13.91 -13.13 27.69
N ALA A 2 12.92 -13.88 27.21
CA ALA A 2 13.03 -14.59 25.93
C ALA A 2 12.97 -13.58 24.77
N ASN A 3 14.07 -13.43 24.04
CA ASN A 3 14.12 -12.64 22.81
C ASN A 3 13.33 -13.39 21.73
N GLN A 4 12.09 -12.96 21.48
CA GLN A 4 11.34 -13.46 20.33
C GLN A 4 12.11 -13.06 19.06
N PRO A 5 12.44 -14.02 18.16
CA PRO A 5 13.15 -13.70 16.94
C PRO A 5 12.24 -12.83 16.05
N ARG A 6 12.68 -11.59 15.77
CA ARG A 6 11.98 -10.70 14.83
C ARG A 6 12.24 -11.17 13.41
N THR A 7 11.23 -11.05 12.55
CA THR A 7 11.40 -11.27 11.11
C THR A 7 12.51 -10.37 10.58
N PRO A 8 13.51 -10.91 9.83
CA PRO A 8 14.61 -10.11 9.32
C PRO A 8 14.10 -9.05 8.34
N GLN A 9 14.63 -7.82 8.46
CA GLN A 9 14.29 -6.74 7.53
C GLN A 9 14.88 -7.00 6.15
N ARG A 10 14.10 -6.70 5.11
CA ARG A 10 14.53 -6.71 3.71
C ARG A 10 14.39 -5.30 3.17
N ALA A 11 15.46 -4.77 2.59
CA ALA A 11 15.49 -3.42 2.04
C ALA A 11 15.31 -3.45 0.51
N VAL A 12 14.51 -2.52 -0.01
CA VAL A 12 14.34 -2.27 -1.44
C VAL A 12 14.58 -0.78 -1.71
N ARG A 13 15.21 -0.45 -2.84
CA ARG A 13 15.39 0.95 -3.24
C ARG A 13 14.13 1.44 -3.93
N VAL A 14 13.54 2.51 -3.41
CA VAL A 14 12.29 3.10 -3.91
C VAL A 14 12.47 4.62 -3.92
N PRO A 15 12.06 5.33 -4.98
CA PRO A 15 12.00 6.79 -4.96
C PRO A 15 11.10 7.32 -3.83
N ASP A 16 11.48 8.42 -3.19
CA ASP A 16 10.80 8.96 -2.01
C ASP A 16 9.34 9.35 -2.30
N ASP A 17 9.09 9.97 -3.46
CA ASP A 17 7.76 10.34 -3.95
C ASP A 17 6.83 9.12 -4.06
N ARG A 18 7.36 8.01 -4.61
CA ARG A 18 6.62 6.75 -4.72
C ARG A 18 6.37 6.13 -3.34
N TRP A 19 7.32 6.26 -2.42
CA TRP A 19 7.21 5.70 -1.07
C TRP A 19 6.13 6.39 -0.25
N GLU A 20 6.08 7.72 -0.30
CA GLU A 20 5.04 8.52 0.37
C GLU A 20 3.66 8.23 -0.21
N ALA A 21 3.51 8.27 -1.55
CA ALA A 21 2.24 7.98 -2.21
C ALA A 21 1.71 6.57 -1.90
N ALA A 22 2.61 5.57 -1.77
CA ALA A 22 2.22 4.23 -1.36
C ALA A 22 1.71 4.19 0.10
N GLY A 23 2.24 5.04 0.99
CA GLY A 23 1.79 5.18 2.36
C GLY A 23 0.39 5.76 2.48
N GLU A 24 0.11 6.82 1.74
CA GLU A 24 -1.23 7.43 1.66
C GLU A 24 -2.25 6.46 1.07
N ALA A 25 -1.87 5.76 0.00
CA ALA A 25 -2.69 4.75 -0.65
C ALA A 25 -3.04 3.58 0.30
N ALA A 26 -2.04 3.06 1.04
CA ALA A 26 -2.27 2.01 2.03
C ALA A 26 -3.18 2.49 3.17
N THR A 27 -2.96 3.72 3.65
CA THR A 27 -3.78 4.32 4.72
C THR A 27 -5.24 4.46 4.31
N THR A 28 -5.51 4.84 3.05
CA THR A 28 -6.87 4.89 2.48
C THR A 28 -7.58 3.53 2.50
N LEU A 29 -6.81 2.45 2.43
CA LEU A 29 -7.31 1.07 2.52
C LEU A 29 -7.37 0.53 3.96
N GLY A 30 -7.04 1.35 4.97
CA GLY A 30 -6.96 0.91 6.37
C GLY A 30 -5.75 0.00 6.66
N LEU A 31 -4.70 0.07 5.84
CA LEU A 31 -3.48 -0.72 5.96
C LEU A 31 -2.27 0.19 6.17
N ASP A 32 -1.20 -0.36 6.72
CA ASP A 32 0.12 0.25 6.61
C ASP A 32 0.87 -0.26 5.35
N ARG A 33 1.98 0.41 5.00
CA ARG A 33 2.80 0.04 3.84
C ARG A 33 3.28 -1.41 3.91
N SER A 34 3.77 -1.86 5.08
CA SER A 34 4.28 -3.22 5.23
C SER A 34 3.18 -4.27 5.06
N ALA A 35 1.98 -4.03 5.58
CA ALA A 35 0.84 -4.92 5.44
C ALA A 35 0.45 -5.06 3.96
N TRP A 36 0.36 -3.95 3.23
CA TRP A 36 0.06 -3.99 1.79
C TRP A 36 1.17 -4.69 0.98
N ILE A 37 2.45 -4.41 1.26
CA ILE A 37 3.59 -5.07 0.60
C ILE A 37 3.59 -6.57 0.86
N ASN A 38 3.36 -7.01 2.10
CA ASN A 38 3.30 -8.44 2.42
C ASN A 38 2.13 -9.15 1.72
N GLN A 39 0.96 -8.51 1.60
CA GLN A 39 -0.15 -9.05 0.80
C GLN A 39 0.23 -9.18 -0.68
N ALA A 40 0.94 -8.19 -1.22
CA ALA A 40 1.42 -8.22 -2.60
C ALA A 40 2.44 -9.35 -2.82
N LEU A 41 3.35 -9.56 -1.88
CA LEU A 41 4.33 -10.65 -1.93
C LEU A 41 3.66 -12.02 -1.81
N ALA A 42 2.72 -12.19 -0.88
CA ALA A 42 1.97 -13.43 -0.72
C ALA A 42 1.18 -13.79 -2.00
N TRP A 43 0.55 -12.79 -2.63
CA TRP A 43 -0.12 -12.97 -3.92
C TRP A 43 0.88 -13.30 -5.04
N LEU A 44 2.02 -12.61 -5.09
CA LEU A 44 3.05 -12.81 -6.12
C LEU A 44 3.62 -14.24 -6.12
N VAL A 45 3.80 -14.84 -4.94
CA VAL A 45 4.32 -16.22 -4.81
C VAL A 45 3.23 -17.29 -4.85
N GLY A 46 1.96 -16.90 -4.97
CA GLY A 46 0.82 -17.82 -5.01
C GLY A 46 0.57 -18.52 -3.66
N GLU A 47 0.79 -17.84 -2.54
CA GLU A 47 0.58 -18.41 -1.20
C GLU A 47 -0.90 -18.82 -1.00
N PRO A 48 -1.18 -19.98 -0.37
CA PRO A 48 -2.56 -20.43 -0.15
C PRO A 48 -3.41 -19.38 0.58
N GLY A 49 -4.51 -18.97 -0.05
CA GLY A 49 -5.42 -17.96 0.50
C GLY A 49 -5.03 -16.50 0.23
N ALA A 50 -3.87 -16.25 -0.38
CA ALA A 50 -3.49 -14.91 -0.80
C ALA A 50 -4.45 -14.35 -1.85
N ARG A 51 -4.79 -13.06 -1.72
CA ARG A 51 -5.66 -12.35 -2.65
C ARG A 51 -4.89 -11.24 -3.32
N ARG A 52 -5.26 -10.92 -4.57
CA ARG A 52 -4.70 -9.79 -5.30
C ARG A 52 -4.92 -8.51 -4.47
N PRO A 53 -3.86 -7.71 -4.20
CA PRO A 53 -4.01 -6.46 -3.46
C PRO A 53 -4.95 -5.51 -4.17
N THR A 54 -5.73 -4.77 -3.39
CA THR A 54 -6.59 -3.72 -3.90
C THR A 54 -5.77 -2.45 -4.13
N ARG A 55 -6.03 -1.76 -5.25
CA ARG A 55 -5.56 -0.39 -5.47
C ARG A 55 -6.67 0.56 -5.01
N PRO A 56 -6.37 1.60 -4.21
CA PRO A 56 -7.39 2.58 -3.86
C PRO A 56 -7.91 3.26 -5.13
N THR A 57 -9.22 3.44 -5.21
CA THR A 57 -9.81 4.25 -6.28
C THR A 57 -9.55 5.70 -5.91
N PRO A 58 -8.94 6.51 -6.81
CA PRO A 58 -8.76 7.93 -6.52
C PRO A 58 -10.14 8.56 -6.27
N PRO A 59 -10.24 9.57 -5.38
CA PRO A 59 -11.45 10.36 -5.28
C PRO A 59 -11.80 10.85 -6.69
N VAL A 60 -13.04 10.66 -7.11
CA VAL A 60 -13.51 11.23 -8.38
C VAL A 60 -13.40 12.74 -8.20
N GLU A 61 -12.44 13.35 -8.87
CA GLU A 61 -12.29 14.79 -8.92
C GLU A 61 -13.56 15.32 -9.60
N GLN A 62 -14.47 15.87 -8.79
CA GLN A 62 -15.70 16.43 -9.32
C GLN A 62 -15.29 17.64 -10.16
N PRO A 63 -15.68 17.72 -11.45
CA PRO A 63 -15.32 18.86 -12.27
C PRO A 63 -15.84 20.13 -11.61
N GLU A 64 -14.96 21.13 -11.46
CA GLU A 64 -15.33 22.43 -10.91
C GLU A 64 -16.55 22.97 -11.68
N PRO A 65 -17.60 23.47 -10.99
CA PRO A 65 -18.75 24.04 -11.68
C PRO A 65 -18.25 25.20 -12.56
N PRO A 66 -18.79 25.36 -13.78
CA PRO A 66 -18.32 26.38 -14.71
C PRO A 66 -18.44 27.74 -14.04
N ALA A 67 -17.33 28.50 -14.04
CA ALA A 67 -17.29 29.85 -13.52
C ALA A 67 -18.44 30.66 -14.15
N ALA A 68 -19.37 31.14 -13.33
CA ALA A 68 -20.45 32.01 -13.77
C ALA A 68 -19.82 33.30 -14.32
N GLY A 69 -20.03 33.53 -15.62
CA GLY A 69 -19.64 34.77 -16.32
C GLY A 69 -20.66 35.89 -16.14
#